data_AF-A0A542ZKS8-F1
#
_entry.id   AF-A0A542ZKS8-F1
#
_cell.length_a   1.000
_cell.length_b   1.000
_cell.length_c   1.000
_cell.angle_alpha   90.00
_cell.angle_beta   90.00
_cell.angle_gamma   90.00
#
_symmetry.space_group_name_H-M   'P 1'
#
loop_
_entity.id
_entity.type
_entity.pdbx_description
1 polymer ?
#
loop_
_entity_poly.entity_id
_entity_poly.type
_entity_poly.pdbx_seq_one_letter_code
_entity_poly.pdbx_strand_id
1 'polypeptide(L)'
;MGVDPEMTDQEPWLHAYLELGADLREAGLIGGISHQEVSNRLKELDIPVRTLSETNALRTKLAIAKHGDAIKESFLQTRNVAVTAAEVGVAKKVVETYLAQEVPDYQVLARAPRNVGKNFTTEELAASLKEAATTVPGNLSVEAYRRFISASPTLSTGRNRPGPQAMHLRFGSWNGALEAAGLPANPPAGPPKQYDNPITVLESVVACWQSLGHPPTVADYDKWQRGKEGHPSPAIAVRVLGSWNTALVRAWQVVHDHQLDQDDLDVAIPTGLGQPSPEFLPYSPADEKTTLLSAVQETQSALPELEKAVRNHAKLQNSLANLVKAHGRDPLSPGATEAKFDLAFRDDNDALVVAEIKSCTNDNLEGQLRLGLGQVLRYAHQLRQTHTVVRPVLVTQLEPPEDWRLLLTELGVASIHEAKLGPGLATVLQGC
;
A
#
# COMPACT_ATOMS: atom_id res chain seq x y z
N MET A 1 43.90 -17.67 -14.86
CA MET A 1 45.17 -18.36 -14.57
C MET A 1 44.99 -19.06 -13.24
N GLY A 2 44.93 -20.39 -13.22
CA GLY A 2 44.76 -21.16 -11.99
C GLY A 2 46.13 -21.37 -11.36
N VAL A 3 46.32 -20.85 -10.16
CA VAL A 3 47.45 -21.19 -9.30
C VAL A 3 47.21 -22.60 -8.77
N ASP A 4 48.25 -23.43 -8.70
CA ASP A 4 48.15 -24.82 -8.22
C ASP A 4 47.65 -24.86 -6.76
N PRO A 5 46.55 -25.56 -6.44
CA PRO A 5 46.02 -25.69 -5.08
C PRO A 5 47.05 -26.22 -4.07
N GLU A 6 47.98 -27.09 -4.49
CA GLU A 6 49.04 -27.60 -3.62
C GLU A 6 50.01 -26.50 -3.18
N MET A 7 50.20 -25.46 -3.99
CA MET A 7 51.10 -24.35 -3.69
C MET A 7 50.48 -23.37 -2.68
N THR A 8 49.17 -23.16 -2.73
CA THR A 8 48.46 -22.32 -1.75
C THR A 8 48.42 -22.93 -0.34
N ASP A 9 48.45 -24.26 -0.23
CA ASP A 9 48.52 -24.97 1.05
C ASP A 9 49.92 -24.91 1.69
N GLN A 10 50.98 -24.80 0.88
CA GLN A 10 52.36 -24.69 1.38
C GLN A 10 52.77 -23.25 1.70
N GLU A 11 52.11 -22.25 1.12
CA GLU A 11 52.38 -20.82 1.35
C GLU A 11 51.16 -20.09 1.93
N PRO A 12 51.00 -20.04 3.27
CA PRO A 12 49.84 -19.43 3.93
C PRO A 12 49.60 -17.97 3.56
N TRP A 13 50.67 -17.23 3.23
CA TRP A 13 50.58 -15.83 2.80
C TRP A 13 49.90 -15.68 1.44
N LEU A 14 50.10 -16.65 0.53
CA LEU A 14 49.57 -16.62 -0.83
C LEU A 14 48.07 -16.92 -0.81
N HIS A 15 47.66 -17.92 -0.03
CA HIS A 15 46.24 -18.18 0.22
C HIS A 15 45.56 -16.98 0.89
N ALA A 16 46.19 -16.39 1.92
CA ALA A 16 45.64 -15.20 2.57
C ALA A 16 45.48 -14.02 1.59
N TYR A 17 46.45 -13.83 0.70
CA TYR A 17 46.37 -12.80 -0.33
C TYR A 17 45.25 -13.11 -1.33
N LEU A 18 45.31 -14.24 -2.03
CA LEU A 18 44.41 -14.55 -3.14
C LEU A 18 42.96 -14.76 -2.68
N GLU A 19 42.75 -15.55 -1.63
CA GLU A 19 41.42 -16.05 -1.24
C GLU A 19 40.81 -15.30 -0.07
N LEU A 20 41.62 -14.77 0.86
CA LEU A 20 41.11 -14.08 2.06
C LEU A 20 41.14 -12.56 1.96
N GLY A 21 41.64 -12.01 0.84
CA GLY A 21 41.69 -10.57 0.59
C GLY A 21 42.69 -9.81 1.47
N ALA A 22 43.74 -10.48 1.95
CA ALA A 22 44.82 -9.84 2.69
C ALA A 22 45.57 -8.82 1.81
N ASP A 23 45.99 -7.70 2.38
CA ASP A 23 46.93 -6.81 1.71
C ASP A 23 48.38 -7.34 1.81
N LEU A 24 49.34 -6.69 1.15
CA LEU A 24 50.74 -7.14 1.16
C LEU A 24 51.36 -7.20 2.57
N ARG A 25 50.91 -6.32 3.48
CA ARG A 25 51.44 -6.26 4.85
C ARG A 25 50.86 -7.39 5.69
N GLU A 26 49.55 -7.59 5.62
CA GLU A 26 48.86 -8.67 6.31
C GLU A 26 49.32 -10.04 5.82
N ALA A 27 49.44 -10.23 4.50
CA ALA A 27 49.99 -11.46 3.92
C ALA A 27 51.43 -11.68 4.41
N GLY A 28 52.25 -10.63 4.47
CA GLY A 28 53.60 -10.69 5.02
C GLY A 28 53.62 -11.14 6.48
N LEU A 29 52.74 -10.57 7.32
CA LEU A 29 52.60 -10.98 8.72
C LEU A 29 52.21 -12.45 8.85
N ILE A 30 51.28 -12.94 8.02
CA ILE A 30 50.84 -14.34 8.01
C ILE A 30 51.97 -15.28 7.57
N GLY A 31 52.76 -14.88 6.57
CA GLY A 31 53.88 -15.66 6.06
C GLY A 31 55.17 -15.52 6.85
N GLY A 32 55.22 -14.64 7.86
CA GLY A 32 56.47 -14.30 8.56
C GLY A 32 57.52 -13.62 7.68
N ILE A 33 57.10 -12.95 6.60
CA ILE A 33 57.96 -12.29 5.61
C ILE A 33 57.61 -10.80 5.46
N SER A 34 58.51 -10.02 4.86
CA SER A 34 58.24 -8.59 4.64
C SER A 34 57.20 -8.37 3.53
N HIS A 35 56.47 -7.25 3.56
CA HIS A 35 55.53 -6.91 2.47
C HIS A 35 56.23 -6.72 1.11
N GLN A 36 57.52 -6.34 1.12
CA GLN A 36 58.33 -6.21 -0.10
C GLN A 36 58.66 -7.59 -0.67
N GLU A 37 58.93 -8.57 0.20
CA GLU A 37 59.15 -9.97 -0.16
C GLU A 37 57.88 -10.57 -0.78
N VAL A 38 56.71 -10.34 -0.17
CA VAL A 38 55.41 -10.73 -0.75
C VAL A 38 55.23 -10.16 -2.16
N SER A 39 55.51 -8.86 -2.34
CA SER A 39 55.42 -8.18 -3.64
C SER A 39 56.36 -8.79 -4.69
N ASN A 40 57.58 -9.14 -4.30
CA ASN A 40 58.56 -9.76 -5.19
C ASN A 40 58.12 -11.16 -5.61
N ARG A 41 57.67 -12.00 -4.66
CA ARG A 41 57.17 -13.36 -4.94
C ARG A 41 55.93 -13.36 -5.83
N LEU A 42 55.00 -12.43 -5.61
CA LEU A 42 53.85 -12.28 -6.50
C LEU A 42 54.28 -12.02 -7.95
N LYS A 43 55.32 -11.20 -8.18
CA LYS A 43 55.86 -10.95 -9.53
C LYS A 43 56.54 -12.19 -10.12
N GLU A 44 57.26 -12.97 -9.32
CA GLU A 44 57.87 -14.23 -9.77
C GLU A 44 56.82 -15.25 -10.22
N LEU A 45 55.65 -15.23 -9.59
CA LEU A 45 54.48 -16.04 -9.95
C LEU A 45 53.63 -15.44 -11.08
N ASP A 46 54.05 -14.31 -11.68
CA ASP A 46 53.29 -13.56 -12.68
C ASP A 46 51.89 -13.12 -12.19
N ILE A 47 51.76 -12.89 -10.88
CA ILE A 47 50.53 -12.41 -10.24
C ILE A 47 50.64 -10.89 -10.06
N PRO A 48 49.75 -10.10 -10.69
CA PRO A 48 49.78 -8.64 -10.53
C PRO A 48 49.42 -8.25 -9.09
N VAL A 49 50.19 -7.30 -8.55
CA VAL A 49 49.92 -6.74 -7.22
C VAL A 49 48.66 -5.87 -7.29
N ARG A 50 47.64 -6.26 -6.52
CA ARG A 50 46.40 -5.51 -6.33
C ARG A 50 46.65 -4.14 -5.72
N THR A 51 45.93 -3.17 -6.23
CA THR A 51 45.73 -1.86 -5.63
C THR A 51 44.90 -1.95 -4.34
N LEU A 52 44.89 -0.87 -3.55
CA LEU A 52 44.02 -0.76 -2.37
C LEU A 52 42.53 -0.86 -2.74
N SER A 53 42.14 -0.31 -3.89
CA SER A 53 40.76 -0.38 -4.39
C SER A 53 40.34 -1.82 -4.71
N GLU A 54 41.19 -2.56 -5.42
CA GLU A 54 40.93 -3.97 -5.76
C GLU A 54 40.91 -4.85 -4.50
N THR A 55 41.78 -4.58 -3.53
CA THR A 55 41.78 -5.27 -2.23
C THR A 55 40.48 -5.02 -1.47
N ASN A 56 40.03 -3.76 -1.38
CA ASN A 56 38.76 -3.41 -0.74
C ASN A 56 37.54 -4.01 -1.45
N ALA A 57 37.55 -4.04 -2.78
CA ALA A 57 36.49 -4.66 -3.59
C ALA A 57 36.42 -6.18 -3.33
N LEU A 58 37.56 -6.87 -3.30
CA LEU A 58 37.60 -8.29 -2.98
C LEU A 58 37.14 -8.57 -1.56
N ARG A 59 37.61 -7.81 -0.56
CA ARG A 59 37.14 -7.94 0.83
C ARG A 59 35.64 -7.74 0.94
N THR A 60 35.10 -6.75 0.23
CA THR A 60 33.65 -6.50 0.18
C THR A 60 32.93 -7.71 -0.42
N LYS A 61 33.40 -8.24 -1.55
CA LYS A 61 32.82 -9.42 -2.19
C LYS A 61 32.84 -10.65 -1.27
N LEU A 62 33.96 -10.91 -0.61
CA LEU A 62 34.10 -12.03 0.33
C LEU A 62 33.20 -11.86 1.56
N ALA A 63 33.12 -10.65 2.11
CA ALA A 63 32.24 -10.35 3.24
C ALA A 63 30.77 -10.51 2.86
N ILE A 64 30.37 -10.09 1.66
CA ILE A 64 29.02 -10.33 1.12
C ILE A 64 28.74 -11.82 0.96
N ALA A 65 29.64 -12.58 0.34
CA ALA A 65 29.47 -14.01 0.14
C ALA A 65 29.33 -14.76 1.49
N LYS A 66 30.02 -14.30 2.53
CA LYS A 66 29.99 -14.92 3.85
C LYS A 66 28.79 -14.49 4.70
N HIS A 67 28.36 -13.23 4.60
CA HIS A 67 27.41 -12.62 5.54
C HIS A 67 26.10 -12.15 4.89
N GLY A 68 25.90 -12.32 3.59
CA GLY A 68 24.78 -11.77 2.83
C GLY A 68 23.40 -12.04 3.47
N ASP A 69 23.10 -13.30 3.77
CA ASP A 69 21.80 -13.67 4.37
C ASP A 69 21.58 -13.00 5.73
N ALA A 70 22.62 -12.97 6.58
CA ALA A 70 22.57 -12.30 7.88
C ALA A 70 22.42 -10.77 7.74
N ILE A 71 23.04 -10.16 6.72
CA ILE A 71 22.85 -8.75 6.39
C ILE A 71 21.40 -8.49 6.00
N LYS A 72 20.81 -9.32 5.13
CA LYS A 72 19.41 -9.18 4.69
C LYS A 72 18.45 -9.29 5.87
N GLU A 73 18.57 -10.35 6.66
CA GLU A 73 17.70 -10.62 7.80
C GLU A 73 17.80 -9.49 8.84
N SER A 74 19.01 -9.14 9.29
CA SER A 74 19.20 -8.04 10.25
C SER A 74 18.76 -6.69 9.67
N PHE A 75 18.97 -6.41 8.38
CA PHE A 75 18.49 -5.16 7.78
C PHE A 75 16.97 -5.08 7.70
N LEU A 76 16.28 -6.15 7.28
CA LEU A 76 14.82 -6.14 7.21
C LEU A 76 14.19 -5.96 8.60
N GLN A 77 14.87 -6.41 9.66
CA GLN A 77 14.47 -6.16 11.04
C GLN A 77 14.85 -4.75 11.54
N THR A 78 16.12 -4.36 11.45
CA THR A 78 16.57 -3.09 12.06
C THR A 78 16.23 -1.86 11.22
N ARG A 79 16.11 -2.06 9.90
CA ARG A 79 15.99 -1.03 8.87
C ARG A 79 17.04 0.07 8.99
N ASN A 80 18.20 -0.23 9.57
CA ASN A 80 19.25 0.74 9.84
C ASN A 80 20.61 0.14 9.51
N VAL A 81 21.20 0.61 8.42
CA VAL A 81 22.48 0.14 7.88
C VAL A 81 23.60 0.12 8.93
N ALA A 82 23.66 1.13 9.82
CA ALA A 82 24.72 1.18 10.83
C ALA A 82 24.51 0.14 11.95
N VAL A 83 23.26 -0.10 12.34
CA VAL A 83 22.93 -1.13 13.33
C VAL A 83 23.16 -2.51 12.73
N THR A 84 22.70 -2.76 11.50
CA THR A 84 22.97 -4.01 10.76
C THR A 84 24.47 -4.29 10.66
N ALA A 85 25.26 -3.28 10.29
CA ALA A 85 26.71 -3.42 10.20
C ALA A 85 27.35 -3.82 11.54
N ALA A 86 26.88 -3.23 12.64
CA ALA A 86 27.36 -3.56 13.99
C ALA A 86 26.93 -4.96 14.44
N GLU A 87 25.68 -5.36 14.20
CA GLU A 87 25.14 -6.67 14.59
C GLU A 87 25.80 -7.82 13.83
N VAL A 88 26.00 -7.65 12.51
CA VAL A 88 26.61 -8.67 11.65
C VAL A 88 28.15 -8.67 11.77
N GLY A 89 28.74 -7.58 12.28
CA GLY A 89 30.20 -7.45 12.43
C GLY A 89 30.93 -7.16 11.11
N VAL A 90 30.29 -6.42 10.20
CA VAL A 90 30.87 -6.03 8.89
C VAL A 90 30.92 -4.52 8.73
N ALA A 91 31.77 -4.03 7.81
CA ALA A 91 31.83 -2.60 7.54
C ALA A 91 30.53 -2.08 6.89
N LYS A 92 30.10 -0.86 7.25
CA LYS A 92 28.89 -0.21 6.70
C LYS A 92 28.82 -0.26 5.17
N LYS A 93 29.95 -0.06 4.49
CA LYS A 93 30.03 -0.07 3.02
C LYS A 93 29.70 -1.44 2.41
N VAL A 94 30.00 -2.53 3.12
CA VAL A 94 29.64 -3.90 2.72
C VAL A 94 28.13 -4.05 2.75
N VAL A 95 27.48 -3.61 3.83
CA VAL A 95 26.01 -3.62 3.95
C VAL A 95 25.37 -2.80 2.84
N GLU A 96 25.82 -1.56 2.60
CA GLU A 96 25.28 -0.71 1.52
C GLU A 96 25.44 -1.35 0.13
N THR A 97 26.59 -1.99 -0.12
CA THR A 97 26.86 -2.65 -1.40
C THR A 97 25.97 -3.88 -1.59
N TYR A 98 25.80 -4.69 -0.55
CA TYR A 98 24.90 -5.84 -0.58
C TYR A 98 23.44 -5.41 -0.81
N LEU A 99 22.94 -4.46 -0.02
CA LEU A 99 21.55 -4.02 -0.12
C LEU A 99 21.24 -3.41 -1.48
N ALA A 100 22.18 -2.65 -2.07
CA ALA A 100 22.02 -2.09 -3.41
C ALA A 100 21.94 -3.16 -4.51
N GLN A 101 22.45 -4.38 -4.27
CA GLN A 101 22.43 -5.49 -5.21
C GLN A 101 21.21 -6.40 -5.00
N GLU A 102 20.90 -6.71 -3.75
CA GLU A 102 19.96 -7.79 -3.39
C GLU A 102 18.63 -7.31 -2.81
N VAL A 103 18.51 -6.02 -2.44
CA VAL A 103 17.30 -5.44 -1.86
C VAL A 103 16.86 -4.24 -2.70
N PRO A 104 15.87 -4.41 -3.60
CA PRO A 104 15.35 -3.33 -4.44
C PRO A 104 14.96 -2.12 -3.60
N ASP A 105 15.33 -0.92 -4.03
CA ASP A 105 14.93 0.35 -3.40
C ASP A 105 15.14 0.39 -1.87
N TYR A 106 16.18 -0.28 -1.34
CA TYR A 106 16.41 -0.41 0.10
C TYR A 106 16.48 0.94 0.85
N GLN A 107 16.76 2.05 0.15
CA GLN A 107 16.75 3.38 0.76
C GLN A 107 15.37 3.80 1.27
N VAL A 108 14.28 3.27 0.69
CA VAL A 108 12.91 3.46 1.20
C VAL A 108 12.73 2.77 2.55
N LEU A 109 13.41 1.63 2.73
CA LEU A 109 13.41 0.92 4.00
C LEU A 109 14.34 1.57 5.01
N ALA A 110 15.47 2.13 4.59
CA ALA A 110 16.47 2.69 5.49
C ALA A 110 15.91 3.84 6.36
N ARG A 111 15.87 3.64 7.67
CA ARG A 111 15.52 4.68 8.66
C ARG A 111 16.72 5.60 8.85
N ALA A 112 16.54 6.90 8.59
CA ALA A 112 17.53 7.90 9.00
C ALA A 112 17.63 7.94 10.54
N PRO A 113 18.82 8.18 11.13
CA PRO A 113 18.96 8.36 12.57
C PRO A 113 18.08 9.54 13.04
N ARG A 114 17.10 9.27 13.90
CA ARG A 114 16.23 10.34 14.43
C ARG A 114 17.02 11.21 15.40
N ASN A 115 16.87 12.52 15.26
CA ASN A 115 17.39 13.48 16.21
C ASN A 115 16.46 13.50 17.45
N VAL A 116 16.78 12.66 18.44
CA VAL A 116 15.92 12.36 19.62
C VAL A 116 15.61 13.62 20.44
N GLY A 117 16.48 14.65 20.41
CA GLY A 117 16.36 15.84 21.26
C GLY A 117 15.20 16.80 20.94
N LYS A 118 14.49 16.64 19.81
CA LYS A 118 13.42 17.57 19.40
C LYS A 118 11.99 17.01 19.42
N ASN A 119 11.81 15.71 19.66
CA ASN A 119 10.50 15.08 19.48
C ASN A 119 9.76 14.89 20.81
N PHE A 120 8.43 14.98 20.73
CA PHE A 120 7.52 14.57 21.79
C PHE A 120 7.18 13.09 21.60
N THR A 121 7.17 12.34 22.70
CA THR A 121 6.67 10.97 22.77
C THR A 121 5.16 10.93 22.56
N THR A 122 4.61 9.78 22.18
CA THR A 122 3.16 9.60 22.00
C THR A 122 2.43 9.89 23.31
N GLU A 123 3.05 9.53 24.43
CA GLU A 123 2.57 9.73 25.79
C GLU A 123 2.57 11.21 26.17
N GLU A 124 3.64 11.96 25.87
CA GLU A 124 3.68 13.41 26.09
C GLU A 124 2.59 14.14 25.29
N LEU A 125 2.35 13.72 24.04
CA LEU A 125 1.32 14.30 23.20
C LEU A 125 -0.09 14.00 23.74
N ALA A 126 -0.38 12.74 24.08
CA ALA A 126 -1.66 12.33 24.63
C ALA A 126 -1.94 12.97 26.00
N ALA A 127 -0.93 13.06 26.88
CA ALA A 127 -1.05 13.73 28.17
C ALA A 127 -1.40 15.22 28.01
N SER A 128 -0.79 15.89 27.03
CA SER A 128 -1.09 17.30 26.75
C SER A 128 -2.54 17.51 26.31
N LEU A 129 -3.10 16.61 25.49
CA LEU A 129 -4.51 16.65 25.08
C LEU A 129 -5.46 16.40 26.25
N LYS A 130 -5.16 15.41 27.11
CA LYS A 130 -5.97 15.11 28.30
C LYS A 130 -6.07 16.30 29.25
N GLU A 131 -4.95 16.97 29.51
CA GLU A 131 -4.91 18.14 30.39
C GLU A 131 -5.66 19.36 29.80
N ALA A 132 -5.62 19.52 28.47
CA ALA A 132 -6.43 20.53 27.81
C ALA A 132 -7.92 20.22 27.93
N ALA A 133 -8.32 18.95 27.76
CA ALA A 133 -9.70 18.51 27.83
C ALA A 133 -10.32 18.62 29.24
N THR A 134 -9.51 18.56 30.31
CA THR A 134 -10.01 18.83 31.67
C THR A 134 -10.30 20.31 31.92
N THR A 135 -9.69 21.20 31.13
CA THR A 135 -9.76 22.65 31.34
C THR A 135 -10.76 23.32 30.39
N VAL A 136 -10.89 22.78 29.18
CA VAL A 136 -11.79 23.30 28.14
C VAL A 136 -13.15 22.60 28.24
N PRO A 137 -14.26 23.33 28.42
CA PRO A 137 -15.59 22.73 28.43
C PRO A 137 -16.01 22.26 27.03
N GLY A 138 -16.54 21.04 26.93
CA GLY A 138 -17.02 20.42 25.69
C GLY A 138 -15.93 19.71 24.89
N ASN A 139 -16.20 19.40 23.61
CA ASN A 139 -15.22 18.68 22.80
C ASN A 139 -14.01 19.56 22.46
N LEU A 140 -12.81 18.98 22.59
CA LEU A 140 -11.56 19.71 22.39
C LEU A 140 -11.29 19.95 20.89
N SER A 141 -11.66 21.13 20.40
CA SER A 141 -11.30 21.59 19.05
C SER A 141 -9.83 22.03 18.96
N VAL A 142 -9.26 22.03 17.75
CA VAL A 142 -7.91 22.56 17.47
C VAL A 142 -7.73 23.97 18.01
N GLU A 143 -8.75 24.82 17.82
CA GLU A 143 -8.71 26.21 18.23
C GLU A 143 -8.79 26.38 19.75
N ALA A 144 -9.62 25.56 20.42
CA ALA A 144 -9.67 25.54 21.88
C ALA A 144 -8.34 25.06 22.48
N TYR A 145 -7.70 24.06 21.87
CA TYR A 145 -6.37 23.62 22.28
C TYR A 145 -5.30 24.69 22.05
N ARG A 146 -5.34 25.44 20.93
CA ARG A 146 -4.43 26.58 20.71
C ARG A 146 -4.55 27.63 21.81
N ARG A 147 -5.77 27.95 22.23
CA ARG A 147 -6.00 28.89 23.35
C ARG A 147 -5.47 28.35 24.66
N PHE A 148 -5.66 27.05 24.91
CA PHE A 148 -5.11 26.38 26.09
C PHE A 148 -3.58 26.45 26.13
N ILE A 149 -2.87 26.10 25.04
CA ILE A 149 -1.39 26.17 25.02
C ILE A 149 -0.88 27.62 25.10
N SER A 150 -1.63 28.61 24.61
CA SER A 150 -1.28 30.02 24.81
C SER A 150 -1.42 30.46 26.27
N ALA A 151 -2.39 29.91 27.01
CA ALA A 151 -2.61 30.21 28.42
C ALA A 151 -1.71 29.39 29.37
N SER A 152 -1.31 28.18 28.96
CA SER A 152 -0.45 27.26 29.71
C SER A 152 0.61 26.66 28.77
N PRO A 153 1.69 27.39 28.48
CA PRO A 153 2.63 27.04 27.41
C PRO A 153 3.59 25.90 27.75
N THR A 154 3.68 25.49 29.02
CA THR A 154 4.64 24.48 29.49
C THR A 154 3.95 23.21 29.98
N LEU A 155 4.56 22.07 29.68
CA LEU A 155 4.24 20.77 30.27
C LEU A 155 4.71 20.72 31.73
N SER A 156 4.17 19.78 32.51
CA SER A 156 4.66 19.46 33.86
C SER A 156 6.14 19.07 33.91
N THR A 157 6.70 18.65 32.78
CA THR A 157 8.13 18.33 32.59
C THR A 157 9.02 19.55 32.32
N GLY A 158 8.45 20.76 32.24
CA GLY A 158 9.19 22.01 31.97
C GLY A 158 9.45 22.31 30.48
N ARG A 159 9.12 21.39 29.56
CA ARG A 159 9.20 21.63 28.11
C ARG A 159 8.00 22.45 27.62
N ASN A 160 8.16 23.19 26.53
CA ASN A 160 7.03 23.81 25.85
C ASN A 160 6.02 22.75 25.37
N ARG A 161 4.73 23.05 25.42
CA ARG A 161 3.68 22.14 24.96
C ARG A 161 3.74 21.93 23.45
N PRO A 162 3.39 20.73 22.98
CA PRO A 162 3.24 20.45 21.56
C PRO A 162 2.09 21.26 20.96
N GLY A 163 2.33 21.91 19.83
CA GLY A 163 1.29 22.55 19.04
C GLY A 163 0.43 21.53 18.26
N PRO A 164 -0.71 21.95 17.67
CA PRO A 164 -1.60 21.04 16.94
C PRO A 164 -0.93 20.28 15.81
N GLN A 165 0.05 20.90 15.14
CA GLN A 165 0.80 20.26 14.06
C GLN A 165 1.53 18.98 14.53
N ALA A 166 2.04 18.95 15.76
CA ALA A 166 2.67 17.75 16.31
C ALA A 166 1.67 16.60 16.48
N MET A 167 0.42 16.91 16.84
CA MET A 167 -0.67 15.93 16.93
C MET A 167 -1.01 15.36 15.55
N HIS A 168 -1.18 16.24 14.55
CA HIS A 168 -1.44 15.81 13.18
C HIS A 168 -0.32 14.93 12.62
N LEU A 169 0.94 15.31 12.84
CA LEU A 169 2.08 14.54 12.35
C LEU A 169 2.23 13.18 13.04
N ARG A 170 1.86 13.06 14.32
CA ARG A 170 1.98 11.79 15.06
C ARG A 170 0.79 10.85 14.83
N PHE A 171 -0.43 11.39 14.84
CA PHE A 171 -1.67 10.60 14.87
C PHE A 171 -2.46 10.67 13.56
N GLY A 172 -1.91 11.31 12.52
CA GLY A 172 -2.53 11.46 11.19
C GLY A 172 -3.68 12.48 11.13
N SER A 173 -4.44 12.65 12.22
CA SER A 173 -5.52 13.62 12.33
C SER A 173 -5.71 14.12 13.76
N TRP A 174 -6.45 15.23 13.91
CA TRP A 174 -6.81 15.75 15.23
C TRP A 174 -7.73 14.79 15.99
N ASN A 175 -8.76 14.25 15.34
CA ASN A 175 -9.66 13.26 15.95
C ASN A 175 -8.93 11.97 16.33
N GLY A 176 -8.01 11.49 15.48
CA GLY A 176 -7.16 10.34 15.82
C GLY A 176 -6.26 10.60 17.04
N ALA A 177 -5.79 11.84 17.21
CA ALA A 177 -5.04 12.22 18.42
C ALA A 177 -5.93 12.25 19.67
N LEU A 178 -7.18 12.73 19.55
CA LEU A 178 -8.17 12.69 20.65
C LEU A 178 -8.51 11.24 21.02
N GLU A 179 -8.78 10.39 20.04
CA GLU A 179 -9.08 8.97 20.24
C GLU A 179 -7.90 8.23 20.91
N ALA A 180 -6.67 8.44 20.43
CA ALA A 180 -5.47 7.88 21.05
C ALA A 180 -5.25 8.39 22.48
N ALA A 181 -5.72 9.60 22.78
CA ALA A 181 -5.76 10.16 24.13
C ALA A 181 -6.98 9.71 24.95
N GLY A 182 -7.86 8.84 24.43
CA GLY A 182 -9.07 8.39 25.11
C GLY A 182 -10.13 9.49 25.28
N LEU A 183 -10.10 10.51 24.43
CA LEU A 183 -11.04 11.63 24.40
C LEU A 183 -12.08 11.46 23.29
N PRO A 184 -13.29 12.02 23.45
CA PRO A 184 -14.32 11.95 22.42
C PRO A 184 -13.88 12.70 21.16
N ALA A 185 -13.99 12.03 20.00
CA ALA A 185 -13.74 12.63 18.70
C ALA A 185 -14.73 13.78 18.42
N ASN A 186 -14.27 14.83 17.72
CA ASN A 186 -15.16 15.89 17.28
C ASN A 186 -16.09 15.35 16.18
N PRO A 187 -17.38 15.78 16.14
CA PRO A 187 -18.30 15.37 15.11
C PRO A 187 -17.72 15.67 13.71
N PRO A 188 -17.82 14.72 12.75
CA PRO A 188 -17.25 14.90 11.43
C PRO A 188 -17.91 16.09 10.73
N ALA A 189 -17.10 16.92 10.10
CA ALA A 189 -17.58 18.01 9.26
C ALA A 189 -18.00 17.44 7.89
N GLY A 190 -19.23 16.94 7.81
CA GLY A 190 -19.86 16.50 6.57
C GLY A 190 -19.68 15.01 6.24
N PRO A 191 -20.23 14.57 5.08
CA PRO A 191 -20.14 13.19 4.63
C PRO A 191 -18.68 12.77 4.38
N PRO A 192 -18.36 11.46 4.46
CA PRO A 192 -17.04 10.93 4.20
C PRO A 192 -16.56 11.37 2.82
N LYS A 193 -15.30 11.82 2.73
CA LYS A 193 -14.74 12.34 1.48
C LYS A 193 -14.25 11.15 0.63
N GLN A 194 -14.30 11.32 -0.69
CA GLN A 194 -13.97 10.33 -1.75
C GLN A 194 -12.67 9.52 -1.54
N TYR A 195 -11.77 9.94 -0.65
CA TYR A 195 -10.47 9.30 -0.39
C TYR A 195 -10.22 9.00 1.08
N ASP A 196 -11.25 8.63 1.84
CA ASP A 196 -11.07 8.19 3.24
C ASP A 196 -10.61 6.72 3.34
N ASN A 197 -10.53 5.97 2.22
CA ASN A 197 -10.00 4.60 2.18
C ASN A 197 -8.47 4.57 2.00
N PRO A 198 -7.69 4.10 2.99
CA PRO A 198 -6.23 3.99 2.88
C PRO A 198 -5.74 3.07 1.76
N ILE A 199 -6.52 2.05 1.38
CA ILE A 199 -6.14 1.11 0.33
C ILE A 199 -6.10 1.83 -1.03
N THR A 200 -7.16 2.54 -1.41
CA THR A 200 -7.23 3.29 -2.67
C THR A 200 -6.14 4.36 -2.79
N VAL A 201 -5.80 4.97 -1.66
CA VAL A 201 -4.71 5.95 -1.59
C VAL A 201 -3.35 5.28 -1.76
N LEU A 202 -3.14 4.11 -1.15
CA LEU A 202 -1.91 3.32 -1.31
C LEU A 202 -1.75 2.81 -2.75
N GLU A 203 -2.82 2.31 -3.36
CA GLU A 203 -2.84 1.87 -4.77
C GLU A 203 -2.40 2.99 -5.71
N SER A 204 -2.77 4.24 -5.42
CA SER A 204 -2.33 5.40 -6.20
C SER A 204 -0.81 5.63 -6.09
N VAL A 205 -0.23 5.47 -4.90
CA VAL A 205 1.23 5.59 -4.69
C VAL A 205 1.97 4.43 -5.38
N VAL A 206 1.44 3.21 -5.30
CA VAL A 206 1.97 2.02 -5.99
C VAL A 206 1.93 2.21 -7.51
N ALA A 207 0.79 2.65 -8.06
CA ALA A 207 0.64 2.91 -9.48
C ALA A 207 1.59 4.01 -9.99
N CYS A 208 1.85 5.02 -9.16
CA CYS A 208 2.85 6.05 -9.46
C CYS A 208 4.27 5.45 -9.49
N TRP A 209 4.65 4.67 -8.48
CA TRP A 209 5.94 4.00 -8.43
C TRP A 209 6.17 3.10 -9.65
N GLN A 210 5.23 2.21 -9.95
CA GLN A 210 5.31 1.32 -11.12
C GLN A 210 5.43 2.10 -12.42
N SER A 211 4.73 3.24 -12.53
CA SER A 211 4.79 4.12 -13.70
C SER A 211 6.12 4.85 -13.85
N LEU A 212 6.83 5.14 -12.76
CA LEU A 212 8.14 5.81 -12.79
C LEU A 212 9.31 4.83 -12.85
N GLY A 213 9.10 3.58 -12.43
CA GLY A 213 10.16 2.58 -12.29
C GLY A 213 11.09 2.82 -11.09
N HIS A 214 10.76 3.77 -10.22
CA HIS A 214 11.51 4.09 -9.00
C HIS A 214 10.57 4.68 -7.94
N PRO A 215 10.97 4.71 -6.65
CA PRO A 215 10.17 5.30 -5.58
C PRO A 215 9.84 6.78 -5.88
N PRO A 216 8.56 7.20 -5.82
CA PRO A 216 8.19 8.58 -6.10
C PRO A 216 8.53 9.52 -4.93
N THR A 217 9.09 10.69 -5.24
CA THR A 217 9.03 11.82 -4.29
C THR A 217 7.62 12.41 -4.24
N VAL A 218 7.34 13.24 -3.23
CA VAL A 218 6.08 14.00 -3.14
C VAL A 218 5.83 14.82 -4.41
N ALA A 219 6.89 15.42 -4.97
CA ALA A 219 6.80 16.24 -6.17
C ALA A 219 6.55 15.39 -7.43
N ASP A 220 7.17 14.20 -7.53
CA ASP A 220 6.93 13.27 -8.62
C ASP A 220 5.48 12.80 -8.63
N TYR A 221 4.97 12.42 -7.46
CA TYR A 221 3.58 12.00 -7.30
C TYR A 221 2.61 13.13 -7.63
N ASP A 222 2.86 14.35 -7.15
CA ASP A 222 2.01 15.51 -7.47
C ASP A 222 1.98 15.80 -8.97
N LYS A 223 3.13 15.69 -9.64
CA LYS A 223 3.21 15.86 -11.10
C LYS A 223 2.45 14.74 -11.84
N TRP A 224 2.62 13.50 -11.39
CA TRP A 224 2.01 12.32 -12.00
C TRP A 224 0.47 12.31 -11.84
N GLN A 225 -0.05 12.63 -10.66
CA GLN A 225 -1.48 12.56 -10.37
C GLN A 225 -2.29 13.62 -11.13
N ARG A 226 -1.70 14.80 -11.40
CA ARG A 226 -2.39 15.90 -12.14
C ARG A 226 -2.85 15.51 -13.55
N GLY A 227 -2.25 14.48 -14.14
CA GLY A 227 -2.63 13.95 -15.45
C GLY A 227 -3.57 12.74 -15.41
N LYS A 228 -4.08 12.35 -14.24
CA LYS A 228 -4.88 11.12 -14.08
C LYS A 228 -6.11 11.35 -13.20
N GLU A 229 -7.28 10.93 -13.66
CA GLU A 229 -8.50 10.95 -12.85
C GLU A 229 -8.45 9.87 -11.75
N GLY A 230 -9.13 10.13 -10.62
CA GLY A 230 -9.29 9.15 -9.54
C GLY A 230 -8.11 9.00 -8.58
N HIS A 231 -7.04 9.80 -8.71
CA HIS A 231 -5.91 9.77 -7.80
C HIS A 231 -5.93 10.94 -6.79
N PRO A 232 -5.66 10.69 -5.50
CA PRO A 232 -5.67 11.73 -4.47
C PRO A 232 -4.46 12.65 -4.60
N SER A 233 -4.57 13.88 -4.07
CA SER A 233 -3.43 14.77 -3.92
C SER A 233 -2.41 14.24 -2.90
N PRO A 234 -1.13 14.66 -2.94
CA PRO A 234 -0.14 14.24 -1.94
C PRO A 234 -0.55 14.58 -0.50
N ALA A 235 -1.28 15.68 -0.30
CA ALA A 235 -1.79 16.06 1.02
C ALA A 235 -2.84 15.07 1.54
N ILE A 236 -3.70 14.55 0.66
CA ILE A 236 -4.63 13.47 1.01
C ILE A 236 -3.85 12.18 1.29
N ALA A 237 -2.84 11.86 0.49
CA ALA A 237 -2.02 10.67 0.70
C ALA A 237 -1.33 10.67 2.07
N VAL A 238 -0.72 11.80 2.47
CA VAL A 238 -0.12 11.96 3.80
C VAL A 238 -1.18 11.91 4.90
N ARG A 239 -2.33 12.56 4.73
CA ARG A 239 -3.42 12.54 5.73
C ARG A 239 -3.90 11.12 6.02
N VAL A 240 -4.08 10.31 4.98
CA VAL A 240 -4.70 8.98 5.07
C VAL A 240 -3.68 7.90 5.43
N LEU A 241 -2.45 7.98 4.91
CA LEU A 241 -1.38 7.00 5.16
C LEU A 241 -0.44 7.40 6.30
N GLY A 242 -0.68 8.56 6.94
CA GLY A 242 0.09 9.09 8.06
C GLY A 242 1.29 9.94 7.64
N SER A 243 2.20 9.37 6.83
CA SER A 243 3.36 10.11 6.30
C SER A 243 3.75 9.63 4.90
N TRP A 244 4.47 10.46 4.14
CA TRP A 244 4.99 10.04 2.83
C TRP A 244 5.96 8.86 2.96
N ASN A 245 6.78 8.84 4.02
CA ASN A 245 7.68 7.71 4.27
C ASN A 245 6.91 6.43 4.57
N THR A 246 5.85 6.52 5.39
CA THR A 246 4.96 5.38 5.66
C THR A 246 4.28 4.89 4.37
N ALA A 247 3.83 5.82 3.52
CA ALA A 247 3.26 5.48 2.23
C ALA A 247 4.26 4.74 1.34
N LEU A 248 5.51 5.20 1.25
CA LEU A 248 6.56 4.53 0.47
C LEU A 248 6.93 3.17 1.03
N VAL A 249 7.03 3.01 2.35
CA VAL A 249 7.29 1.70 2.97
C VAL A 249 6.19 0.70 2.64
N ARG A 250 4.92 1.12 2.73
CA ARG A 250 3.78 0.27 2.37
C ARG A 250 3.76 -0.04 0.88
N ALA A 251 4.04 0.95 0.04
CA ALA A 251 4.10 0.76 -1.40
C ALA A 251 5.24 -0.19 -1.79
N TRP A 252 6.39 -0.12 -1.11
CA TRP A 252 7.52 -1.04 -1.30
C TRP A 252 7.11 -2.50 -1.11
N GLN A 253 6.34 -2.79 -0.05
CA GLN A 253 5.84 -4.16 0.22
C GLN A 253 4.96 -4.69 -0.91
N VAL A 254 4.14 -3.82 -1.51
CA VAL A 254 3.24 -4.18 -2.62
C VAL A 254 3.99 -4.28 -3.95
N VAL A 255 4.88 -3.32 -4.24
CA VAL A 255 5.64 -3.27 -5.51
C VAL A 255 6.60 -4.45 -5.63
N HIS A 256 7.22 -4.85 -4.52
CA HIS A 256 8.24 -5.91 -4.47
C HIS A 256 7.73 -7.23 -3.88
N ASP A 257 6.41 -7.34 -3.63
CA ASP A 257 5.74 -8.53 -3.08
C ASP A 257 6.44 -9.10 -1.84
N HIS A 258 6.70 -8.23 -0.86
CA HIS A 258 7.44 -8.57 0.35
C HIS A 258 6.74 -8.02 1.58
N GLN A 259 6.26 -8.90 2.47
CA GLN A 259 5.70 -8.50 3.76
C GLN A 259 6.81 -8.22 4.77
N LEU A 260 6.65 -7.17 5.57
CA LEU A 260 7.57 -6.88 6.69
C LEU A 260 6.87 -7.29 7.99
N ASP A 261 7.53 -8.14 8.79
CA ASP A 261 6.98 -8.70 10.04
C ASP A 261 6.86 -7.69 11.20
N GLN A 262 7.20 -6.43 10.98
CA GLN A 262 7.22 -5.41 12.02
C GLN A 262 6.00 -4.49 11.98
N ASP A 263 5.28 -4.44 13.11
CA ASP A 263 4.45 -3.28 13.44
C ASP A 263 5.38 -2.07 13.60
N ASP A 264 5.31 -1.12 12.66
CA ASP A 264 5.96 0.18 12.80
C ASP A 264 5.31 0.94 13.98
N LEU A 265 5.69 0.61 15.23
CA LEU A 265 5.17 1.15 16.50
C LEU A 265 5.27 2.69 16.63
N ASP A 266 5.98 3.34 15.71
CA ASP A 266 6.10 4.79 15.60
C ASP A 266 4.93 5.47 14.89
N VAL A 267 4.05 4.69 14.26
CA VAL A 267 2.85 5.15 13.55
C VAL A 267 1.68 4.44 14.21
N ALA A 268 0.79 5.19 14.86
CA ALA A 268 -0.45 4.62 15.38
C ALA A 268 -1.19 3.96 14.21
N ILE A 269 -1.26 2.63 14.23
CA ILE A 269 -2.09 1.83 13.34
C ILE A 269 -3.53 2.04 13.81
N PRO A 270 -4.46 2.57 13.00
CA PRO A 270 -5.87 2.38 13.28
C PRO A 270 -6.12 0.86 13.29
N THR A 271 -6.51 0.34 14.45
CA THR A 271 -6.80 -1.08 14.68
C THR A 271 -7.67 -1.61 13.53
N GLY A 272 -7.13 -2.54 12.71
CA GLY A 272 -7.86 -3.10 11.56
C GLY A 272 -7.02 -3.68 10.41
N LEU A 273 -5.71 -3.44 10.37
CA LEU A 273 -4.83 -3.92 9.27
C LEU A 273 -4.27 -5.35 9.44
N GLY A 274 -4.85 -6.15 10.33
CA GLY A 274 -4.53 -7.58 10.48
C GLY A 274 -5.75 -8.50 10.32
N GLN A 275 -6.93 -7.94 10.05
CA GLN A 275 -8.05 -8.75 9.58
C GLN A 275 -7.92 -8.84 8.06
N PRO A 276 -8.12 -10.02 7.43
CA PRO A 276 -8.36 -10.03 5.99
C PRO A 276 -9.45 -8.99 5.74
N SER A 277 -9.17 -8.03 4.85
CA SER A 277 -10.19 -7.10 4.39
C SER A 277 -11.42 -7.92 4.10
N PRO A 278 -12.58 -7.62 4.71
CA PRO A 278 -13.73 -8.47 4.56
C PRO A 278 -13.98 -8.60 3.05
N GLU A 279 -14.10 -9.84 2.59
CA GLU A 279 -14.25 -10.16 1.16
C GLU A 279 -15.38 -9.34 0.52
N PHE A 280 -16.37 -9.00 1.34
CA PHE A 280 -17.47 -8.11 1.03
C PHE A 280 -17.66 -7.05 2.13
N LEU A 281 -18.00 -5.83 1.72
CA LEU A 281 -18.36 -4.75 2.63
C LEU A 281 -19.90 -4.64 2.72
N PRO A 282 -20.46 -4.15 3.83
CA PRO A 282 -21.86 -3.73 3.86
C PRO A 282 -22.13 -2.75 2.71
N TYR A 283 -23.27 -2.92 2.03
CA TYR A 283 -23.58 -2.10 0.86
C TYR A 283 -23.58 -0.59 1.16
N SER A 284 -22.76 0.14 0.41
CA SER A 284 -22.78 1.60 0.37
C SER A 284 -23.61 2.06 -0.83
N PRO A 285 -24.66 2.88 -0.64
CA PRO A 285 -25.46 3.42 -1.74
C PRO A 285 -24.60 4.19 -2.76
N ALA A 286 -24.89 3.99 -4.04
CA ALA A 286 -24.27 4.74 -5.13
C ALA A 286 -24.80 6.18 -5.14
N ASP A 287 -23.94 7.15 -5.50
CA ASP A 287 -24.32 8.55 -5.54
C ASP A 287 -25.20 8.88 -6.77
N GLU A 288 -26.50 9.06 -6.53
CA GLU A 288 -27.47 9.41 -7.58
C GLU A 288 -27.38 10.88 -8.03
N LYS A 289 -26.55 11.69 -7.37
CA LYS A 289 -26.40 13.13 -7.63
C LYS A 289 -25.05 13.49 -8.23
N THR A 290 -24.26 12.51 -8.67
CA THR A 290 -22.95 12.75 -9.26
C THR A 290 -23.05 13.75 -10.42
N THR A 291 -22.34 14.87 -10.28
CA THR A 291 -22.06 15.83 -11.35
C THR A 291 -20.64 15.57 -11.81
N LEU A 292 -20.44 15.30 -13.10
CA LEU A 292 -19.10 15.04 -13.62
C LEU A 292 -18.36 16.38 -13.70
N LEU A 293 -17.41 16.61 -12.79
CA LEU A 293 -16.54 17.79 -12.86
C LEU A 293 -15.70 17.67 -14.14
N SER A 294 -15.90 18.62 -15.05
CA SER A 294 -15.31 18.69 -16.38
C SER A 294 -13.77 18.62 -16.36
N ALA A 295 -13.21 17.44 -16.61
CA ALA A 295 -11.80 17.23 -16.94
C ALA A 295 -11.60 16.60 -18.34
N VAL A 296 -12.62 16.65 -19.21
CA VAL A 296 -12.51 16.18 -20.60
C VAL A 296 -12.74 17.35 -21.54
N GLN A 297 -11.66 17.84 -22.14
CA GLN A 297 -11.67 18.86 -23.18
C GLN A 297 -11.80 18.19 -24.56
N GLU A 298 -12.75 17.27 -24.72
CA GLU A 298 -13.14 16.68 -26.00
C GLU A 298 -14.63 16.28 -25.93
N THR A 299 -15.45 16.97 -26.72
CA THR A 299 -16.93 16.86 -26.86
C THR A 299 -17.81 17.20 -25.65
N GLN A 300 -17.95 18.51 -25.37
CA GLN A 300 -18.97 19.08 -24.47
C GLN A 300 -20.43 18.64 -24.78
N SER A 301 -20.70 18.10 -25.98
CA SER A 301 -22.03 17.64 -26.40
C SER A 301 -22.48 16.31 -25.78
N ALA A 302 -21.58 15.47 -25.28
CA ALA A 302 -21.90 14.13 -24.75
C ALA A 302 -22.01 14.09 -23.21
N LEU A 303 -21.57 15.14 -22.52
CA LEU A 303 -21.51 15.19 -21.05
C LEU A 303 -22.87 15.02 -20.36
N PRO A 304 -23.98 15.64 -20.83
CA PRO A 304 -25.28 15.47 -20.19
C PRO A 304 -25.83 14.04 -20.28
N GLU A 305 -25.59 13.35 -21.40
CA GLU A 305 -26.01 11.95 -21.58
C GLU A 305 -25.13 11.00 -20.75
N LEU A 306 -23.84 11.31 -20.57
CA LEU A 306 -22.94 10.55 -19.68
C LEU A 306 -23.35 10.72 -18.20
N GLU A 307 -23.62 11.95 -17.75
CA GLU A 307 -24.12 12.22 -16.40
C GLU A 307 -25.45 11.53 -16.14
N LYS A 308 -26.35 11.53 -17.13
CA LYS A 308 -27.62 10.83 -17.06
C LYS A 308 -27.44 9.32 -16.99
N ALA A 309 -26.51 8.75 -17.75
CA ALA A 309 -26.18 7.33 -17.69
C ALA A 309 -25.63 6.94 -16.30
N VAL A 310 -24.68 7.70 -15.77
CA VAL A 310 -24.11 7.49 -14.42
C VAL A 310 -25.20 7.57 -13.33
N ARG A 311 -26.07 8.58 -13.38
CA ARG A 311 -27.19 8.71 -12.44
C ARG A 311 -28.19 7.55 -12.56
N ASN A 312 -28.50 7.12 -13.77
CA ASN A 312 -29.42 6.01 -14.00
C ASN A 312 -28.83 4.68 -13.51
N HIS A 313 -27.53 4.46 -13.72
CA HIS A 313 -26.80 3.31 -13.18
C HIS A 313 -26.88 3.29 -11.64
N ALA A 314 -26.54 4.41 -10.98
CA ALA A 314 -26.61 4.53 -9.52
C ALA A 314 -28.02 4.28 -8.97
N LYS A 315 -29.05 4.83 -9.62
CA LYS A 315 -30.47 4.60 -9.26
C LYS A 315 -30.88 3.14 -9.39
N LEU A 316 -30.48 2.48 -10.48
CA LEU A 316 -30.81 1.07 -10.71
C LEU A 316 -30.11 0.16 -9.68
N GLN A 317 -28.86 0.45 -9.35
CA GLN A 317 -28.10 -0.24 -8.30
C GLN A 317 -28.75 -0.09 -6.92
N ASN A 318 -29.06 1.15 -6.52
CA ASN A 318 -29.73 1.43 -5.25
C ASN A 318 -31.12 0.77 -5.19
N SER A 319 -31.86 0.78 -6.29
CA SER A 319 -33.19 0.15 -6.39
C SER A 319 -33.10 -1.36 -6.17
N LEU A 320 -32.12 -2.03 -6.79
CA LEU A 320 -31.89 -3.45 -6.59
C LEU A 320 -31.46 -3.74 -5.15
N ALA A 321 -30.53 -2.98 -4.59
CA ALA A 321 -30.07 -3.14 -3.21
C ALA A 321 -31.22 -2.97 -2.19
N ASN A 322 -32.12 -2.01 -2.43
CA ASN A 322 -33.31 -1.81 -1.59
C ASN A 322 -34.28 -2.99 -1.69
N LEU A 323 -34.47 -3.57 -2.89
CA LEU A 323 -35.30 -4.76 -3.06
C LEU A 323 -34.69 -5.99 -2.39
N VAL A 324 -33.37 -6.17 -2.47
CA VAL A 324 -32.62 -7.22 -1.75
C VAL A 324 -32.88 -7.11 -0.25
N LYS A 325 -32.74 -5.89 0.33
CA LYS A 325 -33.08 -5.63 1.74
C LYS A 325 -34.54 -5.91 2.06
N ALA A 326 -35.47 -5.52 1.20
CA ALA A 326 -36.90 -5.75 1.40
C ALA A 326 -37.26 -7.25 1.44
N HIS A 327 -36.47 -8.10 0.79
CA HIS A 327 -36.58 -9.57 0.87
C HIS A 327 -35.78 -10.19 2.03
N GLY A 328 -35.32 -9.37 2.99
CA GLY A 328 -34.61 -9.83 4.18
C GLY A 328 -33.17 -10.29 3.91
N ARG A 329 -32.55 -9.83 2.82
CA ARG A 329 -31.17 -10.16 2.45
C ARG A 329 -30.25 -8.96 2.64
N ASP A 330 -28.98 -9.25 2.91
CA ASP A 330 -27.96 -8.21 3.04
C ASP A 330 -27.30 -7.95 1.67
N PRO A 331 -27.50 -6.75 1.07
CA PRO A 331 -26.72 -6.34 -0.07
C PRO A 331 -25.28 -6.05 0.36
N LEU A 332 -24.35 -6.34 -0.53
CA LEU A 332 -22.92 -6.29 -0.32
C LEU A 332 -22.24 -5.46 -1.42
N SER A 333 -21.28 -4.65 -1.01
CA SER A 333 -20.32 -3.99 -1.90
C SER A 333 -19.05 -4.83 -2.01
N PRO A 334 -18.28 -4.71 -3.10
CA PRO A 334 -16.99 -5.39 -3.21
C PRO A 334 -16.06 -4.96 -2.06
N GLY A 335 -15.38 -5.93 -1.46
CA GLY A 335 -14.33 -5.69 -0.48
C GLY A 335 -12.99 -5.37 -1.16
N ALA A 336 -11.87 -5.71 -0.51
CA ALA A 336 -10.54 -5.56 -1.12
C ALA A 336 -10.19 -6.67 -2.13
N THR A 337 -11.17 -7.41 -2.63
CA THR A 337 -10.99 -8.41 -3.67
C THR A 337 -10.72 -7.75 -5.03
N GLU A 338 -10.02 -8.42 -5.94
CA GLU A 338 -9.87 -7.94 -7.33
C GLU A 338 -11.21 -7.79 -8.08
N ALA A 339 -12.26 -8.50 -7.65
CA ALA A 339 -13.59 -8.45 -8.27
C ALA A 339 -14.32 -7.15 -7.92
N LYS A 340 -14.46 -6.26 -8.90
CA LYS A 340 -15.11 -4.93 -8.79
C LYS A 340 -16.54 -4.95 -9.33
N PHE A 341 -17.40 -5.80 -8.76
CA PHE A 341 -18.82 -5.88 -9.13
C PHE A 341 -19.64 -4.74 -8.50
N ASP A 342 -20.84 -4.47 -9.03
CA ASP A 342 -21.69 -3.38 -8.54
C ASP A 342 -22.48 -3.74 -7.27
N LEU A 343 -22.99 -4.98 -7.20
CA LEU A 343 -23.74 -5.47 -6.04
C LEU A 343 -23.59 -6.99 -5.89
N ALA A 344 -23.50 -7.48 -4.65
CA ALA A 344 -23.64 -8.91 -4.36
C ALA A 344 -24.63 -9.16 -3.22
N PHE A 345 -25.16 -10.38 -3.12
CA PHE A 345 -26.01 -10.84 -2.03
C PHE A 345 -26.09 -12.37 -2.02
N ARG A 346 -26.66 -12.96 -0.97
CA ARG A 346 -26.85 -14.42 -0.86
C ARG A 346 -28.30 -14.83 -1.17
N ASP A 347 -28.47 -15.84 -2.02
CA ASP A 347 -29.79 -16.41 -2.37
C ASP A 347 -30.33 -17.35 -1.27
N ASP A 348 -31.51 -17.95 -1.49
CA ASP A 348 -32.15 -18.86 -0.54
C ASP A 348 -31.34 -20.13 -0.25
N ASN A 349 -30.44 -20.51 -1.16
CA ASN A 349 -29.57 -21.68 -1.04
C ASN A 349 -28.15 -21.31 -0.58
N ASP A 350 -27.96 -20.09 -0.06
CA ASP A 350 -26.67 -19.53 0.37
C ASP A 350 -25.62 -19.40 -0.76
N ALA A 351 -26.05 -19.42 -2.02
CA ALA A 351 -25.17 -19.14 -3.16
C ALA A 351 -24.89 -17.63 -3.24
N LEU A 352 -23.64 -17.30 -3.58
CA LEU A 352 -23.24 -15.92 -3.78
C LEU A 352 -23.74 -15.43 -5.14
N VAL A 353 -24.68 -14.49 -5.12
CA VAL A 353 -25.17 -13.80 -6.31
C VAL A 353 -24.30 -12.57 -6.53
N VAL A 354 -23.71 -12.45 -7.72
CA VAL A 354 -22.91 -11.29 -8.12
C VAL A 354 -23.58 -10.59 -9.29
N ALA A 355 -23.95 -9.32 -9.10
CA ALA A 355 -24.70 -8.53 -10.06
C ALA A 355 -23.83 -7.44 -10.69
N GLU A 356 -23.85 -7.39 -12.01
CA GLU A 356 -23.33 -6.29 -12.82
C GLU A 356 -24.51 -5.49 -13.37
N ILE A 357 -24.49 -4.16 -13.21
CA ILE A 357 -25.59 -3.27 -13.54
C ILE A 357 -25.22 -2.35 -14.69
N LYS A 358 -26.03 -2.34 -15.75
CA LYS A 358 -25.81 -1.49 -16.93
C LYS A 358 -26.99 -0.57 -17.19
N SER A 359 -26.74 0.74 -17.07
CA SER A 359 -27.62 1.75 -17.67
C SER A 359 -27.50 1.67 -19.19
N CYS A 360 -28.60 1.52 -19.89
CA CYS A 360 -28.60 1.39 -21.34
C CYS A 360 -29.77 2.12 -22.00
N THR A 361 -29.54 2.55 -23.23
CA THR A 361 -30.52 3.08 -24.18
C THR A 361 -30.58 2.14 -25.38
N ASN A 362 -31.58 2.29 -26.25
CA ASN A 362 -31.66 1.49 -27.48
C ASN A 362 -30.38 1.61 -28.34
N ASP A 363 -29.71 2.75 -28.30
CA ASP A 363 -28.53 3.04 -29.12
C ASP A 363 -27.25 2.37 -28.60
N ASN A 364 -27.17 2.05 -27.30
CA ASN A 364 -25.97 1.49 -26.69
C ASN A 364 -26.16 0.11 -26.04
N LEU A 365 -27.36 -0.46 -26.12
CA LEU A 365 -27.73 -1.72 -25.48
C LEU A 365 -26.77 -2.86 -25.83
N GLU A 366 -26.50 -3.09 -27.11
CA GLU A 366 -25.59 -4.13 -27.60
C GLU A 366 -24.18 -4.01 -26.97
N GLY A 367 -23.63 -2.80 -26.95
CA GLY A 367 -22.31 -2.54 -26.37
C GLY A 367 -22.28 -2.77 -24.86
N GLN A 368 -23.32 -2.34 -24.16
CA GLN A 368 -23.44 -2.52 -22.71
C GLN A 368 -23.66 -3.99 -22.33
N LEU A 369 -24.40 -4.77 -23.12
CA LEU A 369 -24.60 -6.20 -22.91
C LEU A 369 -23.28 -6.98 -23.06
N ARG A 370 -22.51 -6.70 -24.11
CA ARG A 370 -21.17 -7.32 -24.30
C ARG A 370 -20.23 -7.02 -23.14
N LEU A 371 -20.16 -5.74 -22.76
CA LEU A 371 -19.27 -5.30 -21.69
C LEU A 371 -19.69 -5.90 -20.34
N GLY A 372 -20.97 -5.79 -19.98
CA GLY A 372 -21.50 -6.31 -18.74
C GLY A 372 -21.39 -7.84 -18.62
N LEU A 373 -21.63 -8.56 -19.71
CA LEU A 373 -21.44 -10.02 -19.74
C LEU A 373 -19.98 -10.40 -19.47
N GLY A 374 -19.02 -9.76 -20.14
CA GLY A 374 -17.60 -10.03 -19.93
C GLY A 374 -17.15 -9.78 -18.49
N GLN A 375 -17.61 -8.67 -17.91
CA GLN A 375 -17.33 -8.30 -16.53
C GLN A 375 -17.90 -9.31 -15.52
N VAL A 376 -19.20 -9.61 -15.62
CA VAL A 376 -19.87 -10.50 -14.65
C VAL A 376 -19.32 -11.93 -14.70
N LEU A 377 -18.95 -12.42 -15.88
CA LEU A 377 -18.28 -13.72 -16.03
C LEU A 377 -16.89 -13.72 -15.40
N ARG A 378 -16.13 -12.63 -15.56
CA ARG A 378 -14.80 -12.49 -14.93
C ARG A 378 -14.92 -12.46 -13.41
N TYR A 379 -15.86 -11.70 -12.87
CA TYR A 379 -16.12 -11.65 -11.43
C TYR A 379 -16.54 -13.01 -10.89
N ALA A 380 -17.47 -13.69 -11.56
CA ALA A 380 -17.90 -15.02 -11.17
C ALA A 380 -16.74 -16.04 -11.20
N HIS A 381 -15.87 -15.98 -12.20
CA HIS A 381 -14.69 -16.85 -12.26
C HIS A 381 -13.71 -16.59 -11.10
N GLN A 382 -13.45 -15.33 -10.76
CA GLN A 382 -12.59 -14.98 -9.63
C GLN A 382 -13.19 -15.46 -8.30
N LEU A 383 -14.47 -15.18 -8.07
CA LEU A 383 -15.15 -15.54 -6.82
C LEU A 383 -15.32 -17.06 -6.64
N ARG A 384 -15.39 -17.85 -7.73
CA ARG A 384 -15.44 -19.32 -7.65
C ARG A 384 -14.15 -19.95 -7.10
N GLN A 385 -13.07 -19.18 -6.99
CA GLN A 385 -11.84 -19.67 -6.35
C GLN A 385 -11.99 -19.80 -4.83
N THR A 386 -12.88 -19.00 -4.23
CA THR A 386 -13.11 -18.95 -2.78
C THR A 386 -14.52 -19.37 -2.36
N HIS A 387 -15.50 -19.35 -3.28
CA HIS A 387 -16.89 -19.73 -3.03
C HIS A 387 -17.34 -20.95 -3.83
N THR A 388 -18.05 -21.85 -3.15
CA THR A 388 -18.56 -23.10 -3.74
C THR A 388 -19.59 -22.87 -4.86
N VAL A 389 -20.44 -21.85 -4.72
CA VAL A 389 -21.49 -21.53 -5.70
C VAL A 389 -21.58 -20.03 -5.92
N VAL A 390 -21.31 -19.59 -7.16
CA VAL A 390 -21.43 -18.19 -7.58
C VAL A 390 -22.35 -18.08 -8.79
N ARG A 391 -23.40 -17.27 -8.64
CA ARG A 391 -24.42 -16.99 -9.66
C ARG A 391 -24.21 -15.59 -10.25
N PRO A 392 -23.72 -15.48 -11.50
CA PRO A 392 -23.64 -14.20 -12.18
C PRO A 392 -25.04 -13.71 -12.59
N VAL A 393 -25.29 -12.42 -12.38
CA VAL A 393 -26.53 -11.74 -12.78
C VAL A 393 -26.18 -10.48 -13.55
N LEU A 394 -26.76 -10.31 -14.73
CA LEU A 394 -26.68 -9.08 -15.50
C LEU A 394 -27.98 -8.30 -15.35
N VAL A 395 -27.89 -7.08 -14.83
CA VAL A 395 -29.03 -6.21 -14.55
C VAL A 395 -29.00 -5.03 -15.52
N THR A 396 -30.02 -4.86 -16.33
CA THR A 396 -30.03 -3.83 -17.38
C THR A 396 -31.21 -2.88 -17.24
N GLN A 397 -31.04 -1.66 -17.73
CA GLN A 397 -32.14 -0.70 -17.77
C GLN A 397 -33.25 -1.17 -18.74
N LEU A 398 -32.86 -1.60 -19.95
CA LEU A 398 -33.76 -2.12 -20.97
C LEU A 398 -33.75 -3.66 -20.99
N GLU A 399 -34.86 -4.27 -21.42
CA GLU A 399 -34.96 -5.71 -21.60
C GLU A 399 -33.98 -6.16 -22.71
N PRO A 400 -33.08 -7.13 -22.45
CA PRO A 400 -32.21 -7.66 -23.50
C PRO A 400 -33.04 -8.34 -24.60
N PRO A 401 -32.62 -8.23 -25.87
CA PRO A 401 -33.26 -8.95 -26.97
C PRO A 401 -33.26 -10.47 -26.75
N GLU A 402 -34.11 -11.19 -27.49
CA GLU A 402 -34.34 -12.63 -27.25
C GLU A 402 -33.09 -13.49 -27.41
N ASP A 403 -32.30 -13.24 -28.45
CA ASP A 403 -31.01 -13.90 -28.69
C ASP A 403 -30.03 -13.71 -27.53
N TRP A 404 -29.96 -12.49 -26.98
CA TRP A 404 -29.15 -12.20 -25.79
C TRP A 404 -29.67 -12.92 -24.54
N ARG A 405 -30.99 -12.99 -24.32
CA ARG A 405 -31.54 -13.73 -23.18
C ARG A 405 -31.24 -15.23 -23.27
N LEU A 406 -31.30 -15.80 -24.47
CA LEU A 406 -30.93 -17.19 -24.72
C LEU A 406 -29.44 -17.42 -24.44
N LEU A 407 -28.57 -16.54 -24.94
CA LEU A 407 -27.12 -16.60 -24.70
C LEU A 407 -26.77 -16.49 -23.21
N LEU A 408 -27.37 -15.54 -22.50
CA LEU A 408 -27.16 -15.38 -21.05
C LEU A 408 -27.58 -16.66 -20.30
N THR A 409 -28.72 -17.25 -20.67
CA THR A 409 -29.19 -18.51 -20.09
C THR A 409 -28.23 -19.66 -20.36
N GLU A 410 -27.74 -19.81 -21.60
CA GLU A 410 -26.76 -20.85 -21.98
C GLU A 410 -25.45 -20.74 -21.17
N LEU A 411 -25.01 -19.51 -20.88
CA LEU A 411 -23.82 -19.23 -20.08
C LEU A 411 -24.07 -19.29 -18.56
N GLY A 412 -25.30 -19.59 -18.13
CA GLY A 412 -25.68 -19.63 -16.71
C GLY A 412 -25.67 -18.25 -16.04
N VAL A 413 -25.90 -17.18 -16.80
CA VAL A 413 -26.03 -15.80 -16.32
C VAL A 413 -27.51 -15.44 -16.27
N ALA A 414 -28.03 -15.17 -15.08
CA ALA A 414 -29.41 -14.68 -14.97
C ALA A 414 -29.49 -13.22 -15.45
N SER A 415 -30.59 -12.87 -16.10
CA SER A 415 -30.82 -11.49 -16.57
C SER A 415 -32.03 -10.88 -15.87
N ILE A 416 -31.87 -9.67 -15.35
CA ILE A 416 -32.98 -8.87 -14.81
C ILE A 416 -32.99 -7.52 -15.55
N HIS A 417 -34.17 -7.00 -15.88
CA HIS A 417 -34.29 -5.64 -16.40
C HIS A 417 -35.17 -4.78 -15.48
N GLU A 418 -34.96 -3.47 -15.52
CA GLU A 418 -35.58 -2.49 -14.60
C GLU A 418 -37.11 -2.67 -14.46
N ALA A 419 -37.83 -2.85 -15.57
CA ALA A 419 -39.28 -3.01 -15.54
C ALA A 419 -39.77 -4.30 -14.83
N LYS A 420 -38.89 -5.30 -14.66
CA LYS A 420 -39.17 -6.56 -13.96
C LYS A 420 -38.18 -6.80 -12.81
N LEU A 421 -37.66 -5.73 -12.19
CA LEU A 421 -36.65 -5.82 -11.14
C LEU A 421 -37.10 -6.70 -9.95
N GLY A 422 -38.35 -6.51 -9.48
CA GLY A 422 -38.93 -7.30 -8.37
C GLY A 422 -39.13 -8.77 -8.71
N PRO A 423 -39.93 -9.13 -9.74
CA PRO A 423 -40.13 -10.52 -10.14
C PRO A 423 -38.83 -11.23 -10.55
N GLY A 424 -37.94 -10.53 -11.25
CA GLY A 424 -36.63 -11.06 -11.63
C GLY A 424 -35.76 -11.37 -10.41
N LEU A 425 -35.71 -10.47 -9.41
CA LEU A 425 -35.00 -10.73 -8.16
C LEU A 425 -35.60 -11.94 -7.42
N ALA A 426 -36.93 -12.04 -7.33
CA ALA A 426 -37.58 -13.18 -6.68
C ALA A 426 -37.18 -14.52 -7.32
N THR A 427 -37.00 -14.54 -8.64
CA THR A 427 -36.57 -15.73 -9.39
C THR A 427 -35.10 -16.08 -9.10
N VAL A 428 -34.23 -15.07 -9.03
CA VAL A 428 -32.82 -15.24 -8.64
C VAL A 428 -32.67 -15.70 -7.19
N LEU A 429 -33.48 -15.18 -6.26
CA LEU A 429 -33.45 -15.57 -4.84
C LEU A 429 -33.85 -17.03 -4.62
N GLN A 430 -34.85 -17.52 -5.37
CA GLN A 430 -35.24 -18.94 -5.36
C GLN A 430 -34.16 -19.85 -5.98
N GLY A 431 -33.12 -19.25 -6.58
CA GLY A 431 -31.95 -19.94 -7.06
C GLY A 431 -32.19 -20.70 -8.35
N CYS A 432 -32.93 -20.12 -9.31
CA CYS A 432 -33.22 -20.62 -10.67
C CYS A 432 -32.86 -22.09 -10.93
#